data_AF-A0AB74THI5-F1
#
_entry.id   AF-A0AB74THI5-F1
#
_cell.length_a   1.000
_cell.length_b   1.000
_cell.length_c   1.000
_cell.angle_alpha   90.00
_cell.angle_beta   90.00
_cell.angle_gamma   90.00
#
_symmetry.space_group_name_H-M   'P 1'
#
loop_
_entity.id
_entity.type
_entity.pdbx_description
1 polymer ?
#
loop_
_entity_poly.entity_id
_entity_poly.type
_entity_poly.pdbx_seq_one_letter_code
_entity_poly.pdbx_strand_id
1 'polypeptide(L)'
;MKKFLSSVVAMTIIFGITSLMNVSLPLVMLILLIYIIPLITNIFLNIFFEGISQIIDAFILSIITTVGYVVFSVIFMNLPGFNHYLDQYNYQSDEMFFEIEQNFIALPQLLFVFILNFSILYLVDFIVEKRKK
;
A
#
# COMPACT_ATOMS: atom_id res chain seq x y z
N MET A 1 15.46 -11.94 -8.01
CA MET A 1 15.48 -10.83 -9.00
C MET A 1 14.18 -10.70 -9.78
N LYS A 2 13.67 -11.76 -10.45
CA LYS A 2 12.36 -11.71 -11.15
C LYS A 2 11.20 -11.25 -10.27
N LYS A 3 11.09 -11.80 -9.05
CA LYS A 3 10.11 -11.38 -8.02
C LYS A 3 10.09 -9.87 -7.77
N PHE A 4 11.25 -9.28 -7.48
CA PHE A 4 11.35 -7.85 -7.18
C PHE A 4 11.03 -6.97 -8.39
N LEU A 5 11.50 -7.36 -9.58
CA LEU A 5 11.18 -6.64 -10.82
C LEU A 5 9.66 -6.68 -11.09
N SER A 6 9.03 -7.85 -10.92
CA SER A 6 7.58 -7.99 -11.04
C SER A 6 6.82 -7.15 -10.01
N SER A 7 7.31 -7.06 -8.76
CA SER A 7 6.73 -6.20 -7.74
C SER A 7 6.84 -4.71 -8.11
N VAL A 8 8.00 -4.24 -8.59
CA VAL A 8 8.15 -2.86 -9.06
C VAL A 8 7.18 -2.54 -10.18
N VAL A 9 7.06 -3.41 -11.19
CA VAL A 9 6.11 -3.23 -12.30
C VAL A 9 4.67 -3.21 -11.77
N ALA A 10 4.30 -4.16 -10.90
CA ALA A 10 2.96 -4.24 -10.35
C ALA A 10 2.60 -3.01 -9.50
N MET A 11 3.48 -2.56 -8.60
CA MET A 11 3.28 -1.35 -7.80
C MET A 11 3.14 -0.13 -8.70
N THR A 12 3.95 -0.02 -9.75
CA THR A 12 3.85 1.08 -10.73
C THR A 12 2.47 1.10 -11.40
N ILE A 13 1.96 -0.06 -11.80
CA ILE A 13 0.63 -0.18 -12.41
C ILE A 13 -0.48 0.17 -11.41
N ILE A 14 -0.44 -0.43 -10.21
CA ILE A 14 -1.49 -0.24 -9.19
C ILE A 14 -1.56 1.23 -8.76
N PHE A 15 -0.43 1.80 -8.35
CA PHE A 15 -0.37 3.20 -7.92
C PHE A 15 -0.57 4.18 -9.07
N GLY A 16 -0.13 3.84 -10.29
CA GLY A 16 -0.40 4.62 -11.50
C GLY A 16 -1.88 4.70 -11.82
N ILE A 17 -2.59 3.56 -11.86
CA ILE A 17 -4.05 3.52 -12.07
C ILE A 17 -4.76 4.28 -10.96
N THR A 18 -4.38 4.07 -9.70
CA THR A 18 -5.00 4.75 -8.56
C THR A 18 -4.86 6.27 -8.68
N SER A 19 -3.69 6.77 -9.13
CA SER A 19 -3.46 8.19 -9.38
C SER A 19 -4.35 8.74 -10.51
N LEU A 20 -4.64 7.93 -11.53
CA LEU A 20 -5.49 8.33 -12.67
C LEU A 20 -6.97 8.35 -12.33
N MET A 21 -7.42 7.57 -11.34
CA MET A 21 -8.83 7.48 -10.96
C MET A 21 -9.37 8.76 -10.26
N ASN A 22 -8.50 9.76 -10.04
CA ASN A 22 -8.81 11.08 -9.50
C ASN A 22 -9.55 11.05 -8.15
N VAL A 23 -9.86 12.23 -7.61
CA VAL A 23 -10.51 12.44 -6.32
C VAL A 23 -12.01 12.11 -6.26
N SER A 24 -12.56 11.43 -7.28
CA SER A 24 -13.94 10.94 -7.25
C SER A 24 -14.10 9.57 -6.58
N LEU A 25 -13.00 8.92 -6.19
CA LEU A 25 -13.02 7.60 -5.58
C LEU A 25 -13.59 7.61 -4.15
N PRO A 26 -14.56 6.73 -3.81
CA PRO A 26 -14.97 6.53 -2.42
C PRO A 26 -13.78 6.18 -1.52
N LEU A 27 -13.75 6.68 -0.28
CA LEU A 27 -12.66 6.44 0.67
C LEU A 27 -12.31 4.96 0.83
N VAL A 28 -13.32 4.09 0.87
CA VAL A 28 -13.13 2.63 0.94
C VAL A 28 -12.36 2.10 -0.27
N MET A 29 -12.68 2.59 -1.48
CA MET A 29 -11.96 2.18 -2.69
C MET A 29 -10.52 2.69 -2.69
N LEU A 30 -10.30 3.90 -2.19
CA LEU A 30 -8.96 4.44 -2.02
C LEU A 30 -8.13 3.55 -1.10
N ILE A 31 -8.64 3.20 0.09
CA ILE A 31 -8.00 2.30 1.06
C ILE A 31 -7.66 0.94 0.44
N LEU A 32 -8.59 0.36 -0.32
CA LEU A 32 -8.36 -0.91 -1.00
C LEU A 32 -7.21 -0.81 -2.00
N LEU A 33 -7.16 0.26 -2.80
CA LEU A 33 -6.17 0.47 -3.84
C LEU A 33 -4.77 0.80 -3.28
N ILE A 34 -4.68 1.55 -2.18
CA ILE A 34 -3.39 2.01 -1.63
C ILE A 34 -2.75 1.03 -0.64
N TYR A 35 -3.55 0.19 0.03
CA TYR A 35 -3.04 -0.75 1.04
C TYR A 35 -3.29 -2.22 0.66
N ILE A 36 -4.54 -2.58 0.36
CA ILE A 36 -4.94 -3.99 0.27
C ILE A 36 -4.48 -4.64 -1.04
N ILE A 37 -4.71 -3.99 -2.18
CA ILE A 37 -4.34 -4.52 -3.50
C ILE A 37 -2.82 -4.67 -3.66
N PRO A 38 -1.98 -3.67 -3.29
CA PRO A 38 -0.52 -3.82 -3.26
C PRO A 38 -0.06 -5.02 -2.42
N LEU A 39 -0.64 -5.16 -1.22
CA LEU A 39 -0.32 -6.24 -0.30
C LEU A 39 -0.65 -7.62 -0.89
N ILE A 40 -1.89 -7.81 -1.37
CA ILE A 40 -2.33 -9.07 -1.98
C ILE A 40 -1.45 -9.42 -3.18
N THR A 41 -1.08 -8.42 -3.98
CA THR A 41 -0.21 -8.61 -5.13
C THR A 41 1.17 -9.08 -4.72
N ASN A 42 1.78 -8.48 -3.70
CA ASN A 42 3.06 -8.95 -3.17
C ASN A 42 2.96 -10.35 -2.58
N ILE A 43 1.88 -10.69 -1.86
CA ILE A 43 1.64 -12.04 -1.36
C ILE A 43 1.64 -13.05 -2.52
N PHE A 44 0.90 -12.76 -3.59
CA PHE A 44 0.83 -13.62 -4.76
C PHE A 44 2.20 -13.78 -5.42
N LEU A 45 2.92 -12.68 -5.64
CA LEU A 45 4.28 -12.71 -6.21
C LEU A 45 5.24 -13.50 -5.33
N ASN A 46 5.11 -13.39 -4.01
CA ASN A 46 5.99 -14.07 -3.07
C ASN A 46 5.76 -15.59 -3.07
N ILE A 47 4.50 -16.03 -3.16
CA ILE A 47 4.13 -17.45 -3.28
C ILE A 47 4.51 -18.01 -4.65
N PHE A 48 4.25 -17.26 -5.74
CA PHE A 48 4.42 -17.75 -7.12
C PHE A 48 5.88 -17.94 -7.53
N PHE A 49 6.77 -17.03 -7.14
CA PHE A 49 8.19 -17.09 -7.52
C PHE A 49 9.03 -17.97 -6.56
N GLU A 50 8.47 -19.13 -6.19
CA GLU A 50 8.98 -20.08 -5.18
C GLU A 50 10.49 -19.98 -4.92
N GLY A 51 10.83 -19.63 -3.69
CA GLY A 51 12.16 -19.71 -3.09
C GLY A 51 11.98 -19.85 -1.59
N ILE A 52 13.03 -20.25 -0.85
CA ILE A 52 13.03 -20.11 0.61
C ILE A 52 12.76 -18.64 0.88
N SER A 53 11.54 -18.29 1.27
CA SER A 53 11.20 -16.90 1.51
C SER A 53 11.89 -16.48 2.79
N GLN A 54 12.89 -15.64 2.62
CA GLN A 54 13.67 -15.13 3.73
C GLN A 54 13.04 -13.81 4.20
N ILE A 55 13.24 -13.47 5.46
CA ILE A 55 12.86 -12.17 6.03
C ILE A 55 13.31 -10.98 5.15
N ILE A 56 14.42 -11.15 4.43
CA ILE A 56 14.98 -10.20 3.47
C ILE A 56 14.02 -9.92 2.31
N ASP A 57 13.30 -10.94 1.80
CA ASP A 57 12.37 -10.79 0.70
C ASP A 57 11.15 -9.96 1.11
N ALA A 58 10.56 -10.27 2.27
CA ALA A 58 9.48 -9.47 2.85
C ALA A 58 9.91 -8.02 3.07
N PHE A 59 11.14 -7.80 3.56
CA PHE A 59 11.71 -6.47 3.76
C PHE A 59 11.81 -5.69 2.44
N ILE A 60 12.42 -6.28 1.40
CA ILE A 60 12.59 -5.62 0.09
C ILE A 60 11.25 -5.32 -0.58
N LEU A 61 10.30 -6.27 -0.56
CA LEU A 61 8.96 -6.06 -1.12
C LEU A 61 8.21 -4.92 -0.40
N SER A 62 8.37 -4.83 0.92
CA SER A 62 7.77 -3.76 1.72
C SER A 62 8.37 -2.38 1.40
N ILE A 63 9.68 -2.31 1.15
CA ILE A 63 10.33 -1.09 0.65
C ILE A 63 9.75 -0.70 -0.71
N ILE A 64 9.66 -1.63 -1.66
CA ILE A 64 9.15 -1.35 -3.02
C ILE A 64 7.74 -0.76 -2.94
N THR A 65 6.85 -1.36 -2.13
CA THR A 65 5.48 -0.86 -1.94
C THR A 65 5.45 0.50 -1.24
N THR A 66 6.29 0.71 -0.23
CA THR A 66 6.37 2.00 0.47
C THR A 66 6.85 3.10 -0.46
N VAL A 67 7.85 2.84 -1.30
CA VAL A 67 8.32 3.80 -2.32
C VAL A 67 7.22 4.09 -3.35
N GLY A 68 6.53 3.05 -3.83
CA GLY A 68 5.38 3.23 -4.73
C GLY A 68 4.27 4.09 -4.12
N TYR A 69 3.97 3.86 -2.84
CA TYR A 69 3.02 4.64 -2.06
C TYR A 69 3.45 6.10 -1.90
N VAL A 70 4.75 6.37 -1.67
CA VAL A 70 5.28 7.75 -1.61
C VAL A 70 5.05 8.46 -2.93
N VAL A 71 5.39 7.83 -4.06
CA VAL A 71 5.21 8.43 -5.40
C VAL A 71 3.73 8.71 -5.65
N PHE A 72 2.85 7.75 -5.37
CA PHE A 72 1.41 7.94 -5.42
C PHE A 72 0.95 9.13 -4.58
N SER A 73 1.37 9.18 -3.31
CA SER A 73 0.92 10.19 -2.35
C SER A 73 1.31 11.59 -2.82
N VAL A 74 2.54 11.76 -3.31
CA VAL A 74 3.01 13.03 -3.88
C VAL A 74 2.15 13.45 -5.08
N ILE A 75 1.79 12.52 -5.95
CA ILE A 75 0.93 12.83 -7.10
C ILE A 75 -0.48 13.19 -6.62
N PHE A 76 -1.08 12.37 -5.76
CA PHE A 76 -2.46 12.51 -5.28
C PHE A 76 -2.69 13.82 -4.52
N MET A 77 -1.78 14.19 -3.62
CA MET A 77 -1.87 15.44 -2.85
C MET A 77 -1.75 16.69 -3.74
N ASN A 78 -1.19 16.57 -4.96
CA ASN A 78 -1.06 17.67 -5.92
C ASN A 78 -2.20 17.72 -6.96
N LEU A 79 -3.18 16.80 -6.91
CA LEU A 79 -4.29 16.79 -7.86
C LEU A 79 -5.30 17.91 -7.58
N PRO A 80 -5.88 18.52 -8.63
CA PRO A 80 -6.96 19.49 -8.47
C PRO A 80 -8.19 18.79 -7.89
N GLY A 81 -8.54 19.15 -6.65
CA GLY A 81 -9.66 18.57 -5.89
C GLY A 81 -9.25 17.78 -4.64
N PHE A 82 -7.95 17.66 -4.33
CA PHE A 82 -7.47 17.02 -3.09
C PHE A 82 -8.09 17.65 -1.83
N ASN A 83 -8.13 18.99 -1.74
CA ASN A 83 -8.75 19.67 -0.59
C ASN A 83 -10.25 19.37 -0.50
N HIS A 84 -10.96 19.39 -1.63
CA HIS A 84 -12.39 19.08 -1.66
C HIS A 84 -12.66 17.63 -1.24
N TYR A 85 -11.77 16.71 -1.59
CA TYR A 85 -11.84 15.32 -1.15
C TYR A 85 -11.70 15.18 0.36
N LEU A 86 -10.74 15.88 0.97
CA LEU A 86 -10.57 15.89 2.42
C LEU A 86 -11.85 16.41 3.10
N ASP A 87 -12.39 17.52 2.62
CA ASP A 87 -13.61 18.12 3.16
C ASP A 87 -14.84 17.19 3.05
N GLN A 88 -14.93 16.40 1.97
CA GLN A 88 -16.05 15.48 1.75
C GLN A 88 -16.05 14.30 2.74
N TYR A 89 -14.87 13.85 3.20
CA TYR A 89 -14.74 12.64 4.02
C TYR A 89 -14.27 12.92 5.44
N ASN A 90 -13.95 14.16 5.79
CA ASN A 90 -13.82 14.60 7.17
C ASN A 90 -15.23 14.65 7.79
N TYR A 91 -15.49 13.75 8.72
CA TYR A 91 -16.80 13.64 9.38
C TYR A 91 -16.73 14.29 10.76
N GLN A 92 -17.53 15.33 10.99
CA GLN A 92 -17.69 15.98 12.27
C GLN A 92 -19.11 15.73 12.80
N SER A 93 -19.21 14.88 13.82
CA SER A 93 -20.39 14.73 14.69
C SER A 93 -20.04 15.30 16.06
N ASP A 94 -21.05 15.78 16.80
CA ASP A 94 -20.90 16.37 18.15
C ASP A 94 -20.14 15.46 19.15
N GLU A 95 -20.05 14.14 18.88
CA GLU A 95 -19.35 13.17 19.73
C GLU A 95 -18.17 12.45 19.05
N MET A 96 -18.01 12.55 17.72
CA MET A 96 -16.95 11.87 16.97
C MET A 96 -16.42 12.73 15.83
N PHE A 97 -15.10 12.95 15.84
CA PHE A 97 -14.36 13.65 14.79
C PHE A 97 -13.45 12.63 14.07
N PHE A 98 -13.68 12.45 12.79
CA PHE A 98 -12.82 11.65 11.92
C PHE A 98 -12.14 12.59 10.92
N GLU A 99 -10.84 12.78 11.10
CA GLU A 99 -10.02 13.60 10.20
C GLU A 99 -9.06 12.70 9.42
N ILE A 100 -9.06 12.88 8.10
CA ILE A 100 -8.08 12.26 7.22
C ILE A 100 -6.79 13.09 7.34
N GLU A 101 -5.69 12.41 7.68
CA GLU A 101 -4.36 13.02 7.66
C GLU A 101 -4.09 13.62 6.28
N GLN A 102 -3.84 14.93 6.24
CA GLN A 102 -3.64 15.66 4.99
C GLN A 102 -2.27 15.34 4.38
N ASN A 103 -1.31 14.94 5.23
CA ASN A 103 0.04 14.58 4.81
C ASN A 103 0.21 13.07 4.68
N PHE A 104 -0.13 12.54 3.50
CA PHE A 104 -0.01 11.11 3.21
C PHE A 104 1.44 10.60 3.20
N ILE A 105 2.44 11.49 3.14
CA ILE A 105 3.87 11.14 3.23
C ILE A 105 4.45 11.37 4.63
N ALA A 106 3.62 11.65 5.63
CA ALA A 106 4.06 11.77 7.01
C ALA A 106 4.75 10.47 7.46
N LEU A 107 5.82 10.58 8.26
CA LEU A 107 6.61 9.44 8.72
C LEU A 107 5.75 8.34 9.38
N PRO A 108 4.74 8.64 10.24
CA PRO A 108 3.87 7.60 10.80
C PRO A 108 3.13 6.80 9.73
N GLN A 109 2.67 7.47 8.67
CA GLN A 109 1.95 6.85 7.56
C GLN A 109 2.88 5.95 6.73
N LEU A 110 4.10 6.39 6.47
CA LEU A 110 5.10 5.59 5.75
C LEU A 110 5.51 4.36 6.56
N LEU A 111 5.72 4.52 7.87
CA LEU A 111 6.00 3.41 8.77
C LEU A 111 4.84 2.42 8.81
N PHE A 112 3.60 2.91 8.84
CA PHE A 112 2.41 2.05 8.79
C PHE A 112 2.38 1.20 7.51
N VAL A 113 2.55 1.81 6.34
CA VAL A 113 2.56 1.08 5.05
C VAL A 113 3.66 0.03 5.01
N PHE A 114 4.86 0.39 5.47
CA PHE A 114 6.00 -0.51 5.53
C PHE A 114 5.75 -1.68 6.48
N ILE A 115 5.39 -1.41 7.74
CA ILE A 115 5.19 -2.43 8.77
C ILE A 115 4.03 -3.36 8.39
N LEU A 116 2.93 -2.80 7.86
CA LEU A 116 1.78 -3.60 7.42
C LEU A 116 2.20 -4.63 6.36
N ASN A 117 2.91 -4.18 5.31
CA ASN A 117 3.40 -5.08 4.27
C ASN A 117 4.40 -6.10 4.83
N PHE A 118 5.33 -5.65 5.65
CA PHE A 118 6.40 -6.49 6.18
C PHE A 118 5.86 -7.59 7.08
N SER A 119 5.01 -7.22 8.05
CA SER A 119 4.43 -8.17 9.00
C SER A 119 3.57 -9.20 8.32
N ILE A 120 2.74 -8.81 7.34
CA ILE A 120 1.85 -9.76 6.66
C ILE A 120 2.64 -10.68 5.73
N LEU A 121 3.59 -10.16 4.94
CA LEU A 121 4.43 -11.01 4.09
C LEU A 121 5.24 -12.00 4.93
N TYR A 122 5.82 -11.54 6.03
CA TYR A 122 6.54 -12.40 6.96
C TYR A 122 5.65 -13.50 7.56
N LEU A 123 4.41 -13.17 7.96
CA LEU A 123 3.46 -14.15 8.47
C LEU A 123 3.05 -15.17 7.41
N VAL A 124 2.81 -14.73 6.17
CA VAL A 124 2.52 -15.63 5.05
C VAL A 124 3.68 -16.59 4.83
N ASP A 125 4.91 -16.08 4.83
CA ASP A 125 6.12 -16.88 4.64
C ASP A 125 6.28 -17.92 5.73
N PHE A 126 6.08 -17.53 6.98
CA PHE A 126 6.12 -18.44 8.12
C PHE A 126 5.10 -19.58 7.99
N ILE A 127 3.87 -19.26 7.57
CA ILE A 127 2.80 -20.26 7.37
C ILE A 127 3.13 -21.19 6.20
N VAL A 128 3.63 -20.66 5.08
CA VAL A 128 3.96 -21.44 3.88
C VAL A 128 5.17 -22.36 4.14
N GLU A 129 6.21 -21.87 4.82
CA GLU A 129 7.38 -22.67 5.18
C GLU A 129 6.99 -23.83 6.12
N LYS A 130 6.15 -23.56 7.12
CA LYS A 130 5.66 -24.58 8.05
C LYS A 130 4.84 -25.68 7.35
N ARG A 131 4.18 -25.39 6.24
CA ARG A 131 3.44 -26.40 5.45
C ARG A 131 4.34 -27.27 4.57
N LYS A 132 5.54 -26.78 4.23
CA LYS A 132 6.50 -27.50 3.38
C LYS A 132 7.41 -28.45 4.19
N LYS A 133 7.49 -28.29 5.51
CA LYS A 133 8.21 -29.15 6.46
C LYS A 133 7.25 -30.16 7.10
#